data_AF-A0A952UXR4-F1
#
_entry.id   AF-A0A952UXR4-F1
#
_cell.length_a   1.000
_cell.length_b   1.000
_cell.length_c   1.000
_cell.angle_alpha   90.00
_cell.angle_beta   90.00
_cell.angle_gamma   90.00
#
_symmetry.space_group_name_H-M   'P 1'
#
loop_
_entity.id
_entity.type
_entity.pdbx_description
1 polymer ?
#
loop_
_entity_poly.entity_id
_entity_poly.type
_entity_poly.pdbx_seq_one_letter_code
_entity_poly.pdbx_strand_id
1 'polypeptide(L)'
;MRDSLYGDEVIWSGGPKVVSVPGAFKLAAVVAATMSAVALAFAVVISTGLHQGVGSLVGFSAWCATLALAAWRLPLWFRSQVRYVVTTKHVIWQRGRLRRSIERDAISYAVIRWSGNEIGDLVLERAVPTGALRRTLTVTLADVEAPDRLWAIVRGIVPGAPLGDGTRPLAQRLDDGERVLWSARPQASRWTARRVATAAAGVLLALAAVWVALRSAPPVTRVLRAHALPPFTAGVLVGGVALVVLLLCSVAVFVGYSALLRPWRLTRATRYFVTDRRVLIRRGSEELHLDRERIAYVITAPLREGSSQRDMWLVLDGPQARAFSPSGAFGGADEQKLMPMFAAVEDADTATAVLHVSRISLTGAAEAA
;
A
#
# COMPACT_ATOMS: atom_id res chain seq x y z
N MET A 1 7.90 -19.19 27.13
CA MET A 1 9.18 -19.17 26.37
C MET A 1 9.68 -17.72 26.37
N ARG A 2 10.96 -17.45 26.66
CA ARG A 2 11.50 -16.07 26.69
C ARG A 2 12.25 -15.75 25.40
N ASP A 3 12.19 -14.50 24.96
CA ASP A 3 12.96 -14.02 23.82
C ASP A 3 14.45 -13.96 24.18
N SER A 4 15.31 -14.32 23.22
CA SER A 4 16.75 -14.43 23.45
C SER A 4 17.46 -13.07 23.57
N LEU A 5 16.82 -11.97 23.13
CA LEU A 5 17.45 -10.65 23.08
C LEU A 5 17.02 -9.79 24.26
N TYR A 6 15.72 -9.70 24.52
CA TYR A 6 15.18 -8.85 25.58
C TYR A 6 14.87 -9.61 26.87
N GLY A 7 14.86 -10.95 26.85
CA GLY A 7 14.44 -11.77 27.98
C GLY A 7 12.92 -11.70 28.25
N ASP A 8 12.17 -10.96 27.43
CA ASP A 8 10.73 -10.79 27.55
C ASP A 8 9.99 -12.11 27.28
N GLU A 9 8.85 -12.29 27.92
CA GLU A 9 7.98 -13.43 27.65
C GLU A 9 7.35 -13.33 26.26
N VAL A 10 7.46 -14.41 25.48
CA VAL A 10 6.85 -14.53 24.15
C VAL A 10 5.38 -14.88 24.31
N ILE A 11 4.50 -13.97 23.86
CA ILE A 11 3.05 -14.14 23.87
C ILE A 11 2.58 -14.79 22.57
N TRP A 12 3.24 -14.47 21.47
CA TRP A 12 2.92 -15.03 20.16
C TRP A 12 4.17 -15.15 19.29
N SER A 13 4.22 -16.20 18.47
CA SER A 13 5.28 -16.37 17.47
C SER A 13 4.70 -17.01 16.21
N GLY A 14 5.22 -16.61 15.06
CA GLY A 14 4.75 -17.10 13.77
C GLY A 14 5.61 -16.62 12.62
N GLY A 15 5.10 -16.76 11.41
CA GLY A 15 5.72 -16.29 10.18
C GLY A 15 4.67 -16.03 9.11
N PRO A 16 5.09 -15.68 7.89
CA PRO A 16 4.18 -15.55 6.76
C PRO A 16 3.43 -16.86 6.52
N LYS A 17 2.09 -16.82 6.53
CA LYS A 17 1.24 -17.99 6.25
C LYS A 17 1.30 -18.38 4.78
N VAL A 18 1.33 -17.37 3.91
CA VAL A 18 1.44 -17.55 2.46
C VAL A 18 2.59 -16.71 1.94
N VAL A 19 3.59 -17.36 1.34
CA VAL A 19 4.70 -16.66 0.71
C VAL A 19 4.29 -16.25 -0.70
N SER A 20 3.79 -15.03 -0.84
CA SER A 20 3.37 -14.48 -2.13
C SER A 20 4.34 -13.41 -2.64
N VAL A 21 4.45 -13.27 -3.97
CA VAL A 21 5.18 -12.17 -4.60
C VAL A 21 4.32 -10.90 -4.51
N PRO A 22 4.82 -9.78 -3.94
CA PRO A 22 4.08 -8.53 -3.90
C PRO A 22 3.68 -8.06 -5.31
N GLY A 23 2.52 -7.43 -5.44
CA GLY A 23 1.98 -7.01 -6.75
C GLY A 23 2.94 -6.15 -7.59
N ALA A 24 3.68 -5.24 -6.95
CA ALA A 24 4.67 -4.40 -7.64
C ALA A 24 5.82 -5.21 -8.27
N PHE A 25 6.28 -6.26 -7.59
CA PHE A 25 7.31 -7.16 -8.11
C PHE A 25 6.78 -8.04 -9.25
N LYS A 26 5.53 -8.50 -9.18
CA LYS A 26 4.87 -9.20 -10.30
C LYS A 26 4.80 -8.30 -11.54
N LEU A 27 4.41 -7.04 -11.37
CA LEU A 27 4.31 -6.08 -12.47
C LEU A 27 5.70 -5.78 -13.07
N ALA A 28 6.71 -5.55 -12.23
CA ALA A 28 8.09 -5.37 -12.67
C ALA A 28 8.60 -6.59 -13.45
N ALA A 29 8.30 -7.81 -12.97
CA ALA A 29 8.67 -9.04 -13.65
C ALA A 29 8.02 -9.16 -15.03
N VAL A 30 6.72 -8.87 -15.16
CA VAL A 30 6.00 -8.88 -16.43
C VAL A 30 6.56 -7.85 -17.40
N VAL A 31 6.78 -6.61 -16.95
CA VAL A 31 7.35 -5.55 -17.81
C VAL A 31 8.75 -5.93 -18.30
N ALA A 32 9.62 -6.41 -17.41
CA ALA A 32 10.97 -6.82 -17.77
C ALA A 32 10.99 -8.04 -18.72
N ALA A 33 10.10 -9.03 -18.50
CA ALA A 33 9.95 -10.17 -19.39
C ALA A 33 9.47 -9.76 -20.79
N THR A 34 8.48 -8.86 -20.88
CA THR A 34 7.99 -8.33 -22.16
C THR A 34 9.09 -7.55 -22.89
N MET A 35 9.85 -6.71 -22.18
CA MET A 35 11.01 -6.00 -22.75
C MET A 35 12.07 -6.96 -23.29
N SER A 36 12.37 -8.04 -22.55
CA SER A 36 13.29 -9.09 -22.99
C SER A 36 12.81 -9.78 -24.27
N ALA A 37 11.52 -10.15 -24.34
CA ALA A 37 10.92 -10.79 -25.50
C ALA A 37 10.92 -9.89 -26.74
N VAL A 38 10.58 -8.61 -26.56
CA VAL A 38 10.63 -7.59 -27.63
C VAL A 38 12.06 -7.43 -28.17
N ALA A 39 13.05 -7.26 -27.29
CA ALA A 39 14.44 -7.10 -27.70
C ALA A 39 14.97 -8.33 -28.45
N LEU A 40 14.62 -9.54 -28.00
CA LEU A 40 14.98 -10.78 -28.67
C LEU A 40 14.31 -10.91 -30.03
N ALA A 41 13.03 -10.56 -30.14
CA ALA A 41 12.30 -10.57 -31.42
C ALA A 41 12.97 -9.64 -32.45
N PHE A 42 13.32 -8.41 -32.05
CA PHE A 42 14.04 -7.49 -32.93
C PHE A 42 15.46 -7.96 -33.26
N ALA A 43 16.16 -8.61 -32.31
CA ALA A 43 17.47 -9.22 -32.59
C ALA A 43 17.36 -10.30 -33.68
N VAL A 44 16.35 -11.18 -33.60
CA VAL A 44 16.11 -12.21 -34.64
C VAL A 44 15.83 -11.56 -35.99
N VAL A 45 14.95 -10.56 -36.05
CA VAL A 45 14.62 -9.87 -37.30
C VAL A 45 15.82 -9.14 -37.91
N ILE A 46 16.61 -8.44 -37.10
CA ILE A 46 17.79 -7.71 -37.59
C ILE A 46 18.89 -8.68 -38.05
N SER A 47 19.13 -9.75 -37.30
CA SER A 47 20.16 -10.74 -37.65
C SER A 47 19.80 -11.47 -38.95
N THR A 48 18.53 -11.85 -39.13
CA THR A 48 18.08 -12.62 -40.31
C THR A 48 17.76 -11.76 -41.52
N GLY A 49 17.21 -10.55 -41.32
CA GLY A 49 16.80 -9.66 -42.40
C GLY A 49 17.93 -8.74 -42.88
N LEU A 50 18.73 -8.21 -41.95
CA LEU A 50 19.76 -7.22 -42.24
C LEU A 50 21.19 -7.80 -42.13
N HIS A 51 21.36 -9.01 -41.60
CA HIS A 51 22.66 -9.65 -41.39
C HIS A 51 23.64 -8.78 -40.58
N GLN A 52 23.11 -7.94 -39.69
CA GLN A 52 23.88 -7.04 -38.84
C GLN A 52 24.15 -7.67 -37.47
N GLY A 53 25.17 -7.15 -36.78
CA GLY A 53 25.48 -7.55 -35.40
C GLY A 53 24.37 -7.19 -34.42
N VAL A 54 23.89 -8.17 -33.65
CA VAL A 54 22.78 -8.01 -32.69
C VAL A 54 23.20 -8.21 -31.23
N GLY A 55 24.50 -8.20 -30.96
CA GLY A 55 25.05 -8.50 -29.63
C GLY A 55 24.48 -7.60 -28.52
N SER A 56 24.26 -6.31 -28.79
CA SER A 56 23.67 -5.37 -27.84
C SER A 56 22.21 -5.71 -27.50
N LEU A 57 21.40 -6.11 -28.49
CA LEU A 57 20.01 -6.49 -28.29
C LEU A 57 19.88 -7.79 -27.51
N VAL A 58 20.73 -8.78 -27.82
CA VAL A 58 20.79 -10.05 -27.07
C VAL A 58 21.24 -9.81 -25.63
N GLY A 59 22.27 -8.99 -25.42
CA GLY A 59 22.75 -8.61 -24.09
C GLY A 59 21.67 -7.89 -23.27
N PHE A 60 20.97 -6.92 -23.86
CA PHE A 60 19.85 -6.23 -23.21
C PHE A 60 18.70 -7.19 -22.90
N SER A 61 18.37 -8.11 -23.81
CA SER A 61 17.34 -9.13 -23.58
C SER A 61 17.68 -10.03 -22.40
N ALA A 62 18.93 -10.51 -22.31
CA ALA A 62 19.41 -11.34 -21.20
C ALA A 62 19.40 -10.58 -19.87
N TRP A 63 19.78 -9.31 -19.88
CA TRP A 63 19.71 -8.43 -18.71
C TRP A 63 18.26 -8.27 -18.21
N CYS A 64 17.33 -7.95 -19.11
CA CYS A 64 15.90 -7.84 -18.78
C CYS A 64 15.30 -9.17 -18.26
N ALA A 65 15.67 -10.31 -18.86
CA ALA A 65 15.24 -11.63 -18.38
C ALA A 65 15.74 -11.90 -16.96
N THR A 66 16.99 -11.54 -16.66
CA THR A 66 17.58 -11.65 -15.32
C THR A 66 16.82 -10.80 -14.30
N LEU A 67 16.49 -9.55 -14.65
CA LEU A 67 15.66 -8.68 -13.81
C LEU A 67 14.25 -9.26 -13.59
N ALA A 68 13.64 -9.86 -14.61
CA ALA A 68 12.33 -10.48 -14.49
C ALA A 68 12.34 -11.65 -13.49
N LEU A 69 13.34 -12.52 -13.61
CA LEU A 69 13.54 -13.64 -12.69
C LEU A 69 13.85 -13.17 -11.27
N ALA A 70 14.72 -12.17 -11.13
CA ALA A 70 15.05 -11.58 -9.84
C ALA A 70 13.82 -10.98 -9.17
N ALA A 71 13.02 -10.19 -9.90
CA ALA A 71 11.80 -9.59 -9.39
C ALA A 71 10.77 -10.65 -8.93
N TRP A 72 10.71 -11.80 -9.60
CA TRP A 72 9.82 -12.89 -9.22
C TRP A 72 10.32 -13.72 -8.03
N ARG A 73 11.59 -14.17 -8.07
CA ARG A 73 12.12 -15.15 -7.11
C ARG A 73 12.67 -14.54 -5.84
N LEU A 74 13.27 -13.36 -5.92
CA LEU A 74 13.94 -12.73 -4.78
C LEU A 74 12.97 -12.42 -3.63
N PRO A 75 11.74 -11.91 -3.86
CA PRO A 75 10.78 -11.70 -2.77
C PRO A 75 10.34 -13.00 -2.08
N LEU A 76 10.17 -14.09 -2.83
CA LEU A 76 9.78 -15.40 -2.27
C LEU A 76 10.86 -15.94 -1.36
N TRP A 77 12.10 -15.94 -1.84
CA TRP A 77 13.25 -16.36 -1.05
C TRP A 77 13.41 -15.47 0.19
N PHE A 78 13.30 -14.15 0.03
CA PHE A 78 13.42 -13.20 1.13
C PHE A 78 12.37 -13.45 2.23
N ARG A 79 11.11 -13.68 1.85
CA ARG A 79 9.99 -13.87 2.77
C ARG A 79 9.98 -15.25 3.44
N SER A 80 10.50 -16.28 2.78
CA SER A 80 10.53 -17.65 3.32
C SER A 80 11.33 -17.81 4.63
N GLN A 81 12.25 -16.88 4.91
CA GLN A 81 13.13 -16.93 6.09
C GLN A 81 12.69 -16.00 7.22
N VAL A 82 11.53 -15.37 7.09
CA VAL A 82 11.06 -14.36 8.04
C VAL A 82 10.30 -15.01 9.19
N ARG A 83 10.57 -14.55 10.41
CA ARG A 83 9.85 -14.92 11.62
C ARG A 83 9.37 -13.66 12.33
N TYR A 84 8.21 -13.77 12.95
CA TYR A 84 7.53 -12.73 13.71
C TYR A 84 7.39 -13.20 15.15
N VAL A 85 7.74 -12.36 16.09
CA VAL A 85 7.64 -12.65 17.53
C VAL A 85 7.01 -11.45 18.21
N VAL A 86 5.96 -11.68 18.98
CA VAL A 86 5.34 -10.66 19.84
C VAL A 86 5.60 -11.07 21.28
N THR A 87 6.27 -10.20 22.01
CA THR A 87 6.59 -10.36 23.43
C THR A 87 5.67 -9.48 24.29
N THR A 88 5.86 -9.52 25.60
CA THR A 88 5.19 -8.61 26.54
C THR A 88 5.45 -7.13 26.24
N LYS A 89 6.61 -6.77 25.69
CA LYS A 89 6.97 -5.37 25.43
C LYS A 89 7.26 -5.04 23.99
N HIS A 90 7.59 -6.01 23.14
CA HIS A 90 8.12 -5.77 21.81
C HIS A 90 7.39 -6.58 20.73
N VAL A 91 7.29 -6.00 19.54
CA VAL A 91 7.01 -6.73 18.31
C VAL A 91 8.28 -6.80 17.48
N ILE A 92 8.70 -8.01 17.14
CA ILE A 92 9.98 -8.31 16.53
C ILE A 92 9.76 -8.97 15.17
N TRP A 93 10.37 -8.37 14.16
CA TRP A 93 10.58 -8.94 12.84
C TRP A 93 12.00 -9.48 12.76
N GLN A 94 12.18 -10.73 12.37
CA GLN A 94 13.48 -11.38 12.27
C GLN A 94 13.67 -12.11 10.94
N ARG A 95 14.86 -11.98 10.36
CA ARG A 95 15.33 -12.79 9.24
C ARG A 95 16.81 -13.10 9.42
N GLY A 96 17.13 -14.35 9.81
CA GLY A 96 18.50 -14.74 10.15
C GLY A 96 19.08 -13.83 11.25
N ARG A 97 20.16 -13.11 10.93
CA ARG A 97 20.81 -12.13 11.82
C ARG A 97 20.14 -10.74 11.81
N LEU A 98 19.37 -10.42 10.77
CA LEU A 98 18.69 -9.13 10.68
C LEU A 98 17.45 -9.15 11.57
N ARG A 99 17.33 -8.15 12.43
CA ARG A 99 16.20 -7.98 13.34
C ARG A 99 15.74 -6.53 13.30
N ARG A 100 14.42 -6.33 13.38
CA ARG A 100 13.78 -5.03 13.59
C ARG A 100 12.75 -5.21 14.69
N SER A 101 12.75 -4.33 15.67
CA SER A 101 11.80 -4.35 16.78
C SER A 101 11.11 -3.01 16.92
N ILE A 102 9.90 -3.05 17.46
CA ILE A 102 9.13 -1.89 17.88
C ILE A 102 8.53 -2.20 19.25
N GLU A 103 8.63 -1.27 20.19
CA GLU A 103 7.97 -1.41 21.49
C GLU A 103 6.46 -1.32 21.30
N ARG A 104 5.70 -2.15 22.01
CA ARG A 104 4.24 -2.29 21.88
C ARG A 104 3.50 -1.03 22.29
N ASP A 105 3.94 -0.43 23.38
CA ASP A 105 3.42 0.85 23.87
C ASP A 105 3.78 2.00 22.93
N ALA A 106 4.90 1.94 22.22
CA ALA A 106 5.32 3.00 21.30
C ALA A 106 4.60 2.99 19.93
N ILE A 107 3.71 2.02 19.67
CA ILE A 107 2.93 1.96 18.42
C ILE A 107 1.85 3.04 18.46
N SER A 108 1.83 3.90 17.45
CA SER A 108 0.86 4.99 17.34
C SER A 108 -0.43 4.55 16.66
N TYR A 109 -0.31 3.78 15.58
CA TYR A 109 -1.44 3.14 14.90
C TYR A 109 -0.99 1.89 14.14
N ALA A 110 -1.95 1.05 13.82
CA ALA A 110 -1.76 -0.12 12.98
C ALA A 110 -2.55 0.00 11.68
N VAL A 111 -2.01 -0.52 10.58
CA VAL A 111 -2.72 -0.68 9.31
C VAL A 111 -2.75 -2.15 8.94
N ILE A 112 -3.95 -2.69 8.77
CA ILE A 112 -4.20 -4.04 8.28
C ILE A 112 -4.49 -3.95 6.78
N ARG A 113 -3.79 -4.75 5.98
CA ARG A 113 -4.04 -4.87 4.53
C ARG A 113 -4.44 -6.30 4.21
N TRP A 114 -5.72 -6.53 3.98
CA TRP A 114 -6.24 -7.84 3.63
C TRP A 114 -5.83 -8.22 2.21
N SER A 115 -5.29 -9.44 2.07
CA SER A 115 -4.91 -10.05 0.79
C SER A 115 -5.78 -11.27 0.44
N GLY A 116 -6.46 -11.83 1.44
CA GLY A 116 -7.48 -12.87 1.34
C GLY A 116 -8.45 -12.77 2.53
N ASN A 117 -9.33 -13.75 2.69
CA ASN A 117 -10.35 -13.71 3.75
C ASN A 117 -9.73 -13.65 5.15
N GLU A 118 -8.70 -14.47 5.41
CA GLU A 118 -8.07 -14.62 6.72
C GLU A 118 -6.61 -14.15 6.76
N ILE A 119 -6.06 -13.69 5.63
CA ILE A 119 -4.64 -13.38 5.51
C ILE A 119 -4.47 -11.91 5.12
N GLY A 120 -3.54 -11.24 5.79
CA GLY A 120 -3.18 -9.87 5.46
C GLY A 120 -1.85 -9.44 6.05
N ASP A 121 -1.42 -8.25 5.67
CA ASP A 121 -0.27 -7.60 6.27
C ASP A 121 -0.73 -6.80 7.50
N LEU A 122 -0.01 -6.92 8.62
CA LEU A 122 -0.12 -6.02 9.77
C LEU A 122 1.06 -5.06 9.76
N VAL A 123 0.79 -3.78 9.51
CA VAL A 123 1.78 -2.70 9.51
C VAL A 123 1.65 -1.92 10.80
N LEU A 124 2.71 -1.91 11.61
CA LEU A 124 2.77 -1.17 12.87
C LEU A 124 3.59 0.09 12.64
N GLU A 125 3.01 1.25 12.95
CA GLU A 125 3.67 2.53 12.76
C GLU A 125 3.82 3.28 14.09
N ARG A 126 5.04 3.72 14.36
CA ARG A 126 5.35 4.69 15.40
C ARG A 126 5.53 6.05 14.75
N ALA A 127 4.64 6.98 15.08
CA ALA A 127 4.81 8.39 14.77
C ALA A 127 5.90 8.94 15.69
N VAL A 128 7.01 9.39 15.10
CA VAL A 128 8.11 10.01 15.85
C VAL A 128 7.95 11.53 15.76
N PRO A 129 8.05 12.28 16.87
CA PRO A 129 8.02 13.73 16.83
C PRO A 129 9.21 14.30 16.06
N THR A 130 9.02 15.50 15.53
CA THR A 130 9.98 16.26 14.73
C THR A 130 11.44 16.18 15.20
N GLY A 131 12.33 15.91 14.25
CA GLY A 131 13.79 16.01 14.32
C GLY A 131 14.36 15.92 12.90
N ALA A 132 15.67 16.09 12.71
CA ALA A 132 16.33 16.06 11.38
C ALA A 132 16.06 14.76 10.58
N LEU A 133 15.55 13.72 11.25
CA LEU A 133 15.09 12.47 10.67
C LEU A 133 13.59 12.32 10.90
N ARG A 134 12.77 12.74 9.92
CA ARG A 134 11.32 12.45 9.81
C ARG A 134 11.03 10.95 9.60
N ARG A 135 11.75 10.06 10.27
CA ARG A 135 11.65 8.61 10.04
C ARG A 135 10.52 8.04 10.88
N THR A 136 9.38 7.78 10.24
CA THR A 136 8.39 6.83 10.75
C THR A 136 9.08 5.49 10.92
N LEU A 137 9.07 4.94 12.14
CA LEU A 137 9.50 3.57 12.37
C LEU A 137 8.33 2.66 12.04
N THR A 138 8.51 1.84 11.01
CA THR A 138 7.49 0.93 10.51
C THR A 138 8.00 -0.50 10.59
N VAL A 139 7.21 -1.36 11.23
CA VAL A 139 7.41 -2.81 11.23
C VAL A 139 6.22 -3.44 10.51
N THR A 140 6.50 -4.21 9.45
CA THR A 140 5.46 -4.90 8.68
C THR A 140 5.58 -6.41 8.91
N LEU A 141 4.51 -7.00 9.44
CA LEU A 141 4.30 -8.43 9.54
C LEU A 141 3.47 -8.85 8.33
N ALA A 142 4.11 -9.38 7.30
CA ALA A 142 3.49 -9.64 6.01
C ALA A 142 2.82 -11.01 5.97
N ASP A 143 1.69 -11.09 5.26
CA ASP A 143 0.94 -12.33 5.00
C ASP A 143 0.66 -13.15 6.29
N VAL A 144 0.31 -12.46 7.39
CA VAL A 144 -0.05 -13.11 8.66
C VAL A 144 -1.50 -13.59 8.65
N GLU A 145 -1.75 -14.69 9.34
CA GLU A 145 -3.09 -15.23 9.58
C GLU A 145 -3.79 -14.40 10.67
N ALA A 146 -5.02 -13.97 10.40
CA ALA A 146 -5.85 -13.11 11.26
C ALA A 146 -5.08 -11.89 11.80
N PRO A 147 -4.66 -10.93 10.93
CA PRO A 147 -3.91 -9.74 11.34
C PRO A 147 -4.64 -8.88 12.39
N ASP A 148 -5.97 -8.91 12.42
CA ASP A 148 -6.82 -8.26 13.41
C ASP A 148 -6.67 -8.88 14.81
N ARG A 149 -6.63 -10.21 14.90
CA ARG A 149 -6.36 -10.93 16.16
C ARG A 149 -4.93 -10.69 16.62
N LEU A 150 -3.97 -10.73 15.70
CA LEU A 150 -2.58 -10.40 16.03
C LEU A 150 -2.47 -8.98 16.58
N TRP A 151 -3.20 -8.03 15.99
CA TRP A 151 -3.27 -6.67 16.51
C TRP A 151 -3.89 -6.59 17.91
N ALA A 152 -4.96 -7.36 18.19
CA ALA A 152 -5.51 -7.46 19.54
C ALA A 152 -4.48 -8.00 20.56
N ILE A 153 -3.71 -9.04 20.19
CA ILE A 153 -2.61 -9.57 21.00
C ILE A 153 -1.52 -8.51 21.24
N VAL A 154 -1.14 -7.76 20.20
CA VAL A 154 -0.17 -6.65 20.32
C VAL A 154 -0.67 -5.57 21.27
N ARG A 155 -1.97 -5.28 21.29
CA ARG A 155 -2.60 -4.38 22.29
C ARG A 155 -2.73 -5.00 23.68
N GLY A 156 -2.53 -6.30 23.83
CA GLY A 156 -2.68 -7.02 25.10
C GLY A 156 -4.13 -7.36 25.45
N ILE A 157 -5.03 -7.35 24.47
CA ILE A 157 -6.46 -7.65 24.64
C ILE A 157 -6.73 -9.09 24.18
N VAL A 158 -7.60 -9.81 24.88
CA VAL A 158 -8.08 -11.13 24.44
C VAL A 158 -8.93 -10.96 23.18
N PRO A 159 -8.61 -11.62 22.05
CA PRO A 159 -9.39 -11.45 20.82
C PRO A 159 -10.80 -12.05 20.98
N GLY A 160 -11.82 -11.19 21.06
CA GLY A 160 -13.23 -11.62 21.16
C GLY A 160 -13.84 -12.10 19.83
N ALA A 161 -13.39 -11.56 18.69
CA ALA A 161 -13.94 -11.90 17.38
C ALA A 161 -13.50 -13.30 16.89
N PRO A 162 -14.40 -14.09 16.23
CA PRO A 162 -14.04 -15.33 15.54
C PRO A 162 -12.91 -15.12 14.51
N LEU A 163 -12.22 -16.19 14.09
CA LEU A 163 -11.14 -16.14 13.08
C LEU A 163 -11.54 -15.26 11.88
N GLY A 164 -10.63 -14.34 11.58
CA GLY A 164 -10.90 -13.07 10.92
C GLY A 164 -11.34 -13.23 9.47
N ASP A 165 -12.54 -12.76 9.18
CA ASP A 165 -12.99 -12.60 7.81
C ASP A 165 -12.93 -11.11 7.45
N GLY A 166 -11.98 -10.74 6.59
CA GLY A 166 -11.83 -9.40 6.02
C GLY A 166 -13.09 -8.89 5.31
N THR A 167 -14.00 -9.79 4.93
CA THR A 167 -15.28 -9.44 4.29
C THR A 167 -16.35 -9.03 5.29
N ARG A 168 -16.24 -9.42 6.57
CA ARG A 168 -17.23 -9.04 7.58
C ARG A 168 -17.27 -7.52 7.79
N PRO A 169 -18.46 -6.96 8.06
CA PRO A 169 -18.58 -5.56 8.47
C PRO A 169 -17.71 -5.27 9.70
N LEU A 170 -17.02 -4.13 9.70
CA LEU A 170 -16.09 -3.77 10.77
C LEU A 170 -16.77 -3.70 12.15
N ALA A 171 -18.04 -3.25 12.18
CA ALA A 171 -18.85 -3.18 13.39
C ALA A 171 -19.09 -4.56 14.06
N GLN A 172 -18.97 -5.67 13.31
CA GLN A 172 -19.10 -7.02 13.85
C GLN A 172 -17.77 -7.61 14.35
N ARG A 173 -16.66 -6.89 14.16
CA ARG A 173 -15.32 -7.29 14.58
C ARG A 173 -14.73 -6.31 15.61
N LEU A 174 -15.61 -5.54 16.26
CA LEU A 174 -15.22 -4.73 17.39
C LEU A 174 -14.85 -5.64 18.57
N ASP A 175 -14.02 -5.13 19.46
CA ASP A 175 -13.62 -5.88 20.64
C ASP A 175 -14.82 -6.00 21.59
N ASP A 176 -14.82 -6.98 22.49
CA ASP A 176 -15.95 -7.16 23.41
C ASP A 176 -16.21 -5.90 24.25
N GLY A 177 -17.48 -5.47 24.21
CA GLY A 177 -17.96 -4.25 24.89
C GLY A 177 -17.72 -2.93 24.15
N GLU A 178 -16.98 -2.93 23.05
CA GLU A 178 -16.69 -1.73 22.26
C GLU A 178 -17.91 -1.30 21.43
N ARG A 179 -18.22 0.01 21.41
CA ARG A 179 -19.40 0.57 20.76
C ARG A 179 -19.06 1.68 19.79
N VAL A 180 -19.74 1.73 18.66
CA VAL A 180 -19.62 2.83 17.69
C VAL A 180 -20.34 4.06 18.22
N LEU A 181 -19.61 5.16 18.37
CA LEU A 181 -20.14 6.46 18.79
C LEU A 181 -20.46 7.35 17.59
N TRP A 182 -19.67 7.24 16.52
CA TRP A 182 -19.84 8.04 15.31
C TRP A 182 -19.37 7.28 14.07
N SER A 183 -20.00 7.54 12.93
CA SER A 183 -19.58 6.99 11.65
C SER A 183 -19.86 7.95 10.49
N ALA A 184 -18.99 7.95 9.49
CA ALA A 184 -19.18 8.76 8.28
C ALA A 184 -18.50 8.14 7.06
N ARG A 185 -18.72 8.79 5.90
CA ARG A 185 -18.05 8.49 4.64
C ARG A 185 -17.54 9.79 4.02
N PRO A 186 -16.39 9.76 3.33
CA PRO A 186 -15.93 10.93 2.59
C PRO A 186 -16.88 11.21 1.42
N GLN A 187 -17.30 12.48 1.28
CA GLN A 187 -18.24 12.85 0.22
C GLN A 187 -17.55 13.21 -1.10
N ALA A 188 -16.28 13.59 -1.06
CA ALA A 188 -15.54 14.03 -2.24
C ALA A 188 -14.15 13.40 -2.33
N SER A 189 -13.68 13.19 -3.56
CA SER A 189 -12.31 12.80 -3.86
C SER A 189 -11.52 14.04 -4.30
N ARG A 190 -10.39 14.33 -3.64
CA ARG A 190 -9.60 15.52 -3.98
C ARG A 190 -8.92 15.38 -5.34
N TRP A 191 -8.91 16.47 -6.10
CA TRP A 191 -8.04 16.62 -7.27
C TRP A 191 -6.77 17.33 -6.84
N THR A 192 -5.67 16.58 -6.79
CA THR A 192 -4.35 17.11 -6.45
C THR A 192 -3.56 17.39 -7.74
N ALA A 193 -2.60 18.30 -7.69
CA ALA A 193 -1.74 18.60 -8.83
C ALA A 193 -1.03 17.34 -9.34
N ARG A 194 -0.60 16.46 -8.43
CA ARG A 194 -0.02 15.15 -8.77
C ARG A 194 -1.02 14.26 -9.51
N ARG A 195 -2.28 14.20 -9.08
CA ARG A 195 -3.34 13.46 -9.77
C ARG A 195 -3.58 13.99 -11.18
N VAL A 196 -3.61 15.32 -11.35
CA VAL A 196 -3.73 15.96 -12.67
C VAL A 196 -2.53 15.61 -13.55
N ALA A 197 -1.30 15.71 -13.03
CA ALA A 197 -0.08 15.39 -13.76
C ALA A 197 -0.02 13.90 -14.18
N THR A 198 -0.39 12.98 -13.28
CA THR A 198 -0.46 11.54 -13.59
C THR A 198 -1.54 11.22 -14.61
N ALA A 199 -2.70 11.88 -14.56
CA ALA A 199 -3.74 11.74 -15.58
C ALA A 199 -3.24 12.24 -16.95
N ALA A 200 -2.60 13.41 -16.99
CA ALA A 200 -2.01 13.95 -18.22
C ALA A 200 -0.92 13.01 -18.79
N ALA A 201 -0.04 12.47 -17.96
CA ALA A 201 0.95 11.49 -18.36
C ALA A 201 0.31 10.22 -18.95
N GLY A 202 -0.79 9.74 -18.38
CA GLY A 202 -1.56 8.61 -18.92
C GLY A 202 -2.13 8.89 -20.31
N VAL A 203 -2.65 10.10 -20.54
CA VAL A 203 -3.16 10.54 -21.86
C VAL A 203 -2.02 10.63 -22.88
N LEU A 204 -0.89 11.23 -22.51
CA LEU A 204 0.29 11.32 -23.38
C LEU A 204 0.83 9.93 -23.78
N LEU A 205 0.86 8.98 -22.84
CA LEU A 205 1.25 7.59 -23.13
C LEU A 205 0.27 6.90 -24.08
N ALA A 206 -1.04 7.14 -23.93
CA ALA A 206 -2.04 6.61 -24.85
C ALA A 206 -1.86 7.18 -26.27
N LEU A 207 -1.65 8.50 -26.39
CA LEU A 207 -1.36 9.15 -27.66
C LEU A 207 -0.07 8.62 -28.30
N ALA A 208 0.97 8.40 -27.51
CA ALA A 208 2.21 7.80 -27.98
C ALA A 208 1.99 6.36 -28.48
N ALA A 209 1.19 5.55 -27.79
CA ALA A 209 0.86 4.19 -28.22
C ALA A 209 0.12 4.19 -29.58
N VAL A 210 -0.88 5.06 -29.73
CA VAL A 210 -1.61 5.24 -31.00
C VAL A 210 -0.67 5.73 -32.10
N TRP A 211 0.18 6.70 -31.80
CA TRP A 211 1.15 7.24 -32.76
C TRP A 211 2.14 6.17 -33.22
N VAL A 212 2.70 5.36 -32.30
CA VAL A 212 3.59 4.24 -32.62
C VAL A 212 2.88 3.21 -33.49
N ALA A 213 1.63 2.85 -33.18
CA ALA A 213 0.85 1.92 -33.99
C ALA A 213 0.62 2.45 -35.42
N LEU A 214 0.19 3.72 -35.55
CA LEU A 214 -0.04 4.36 -36.86
C LEU A 214 1.25 4.52 -37.66
N ARG A 215 2.37 4.84 -37.01
CA ARG A 215 3.67 5.05 -37.67
C ARG A 215 4.33 3.74 -38.08
N SER A 216 4.13 2.66 -37.33
CA SER A 216 4.71 1.34 -37.60
C SER A 216 3.90 0.52 -38.61
N ALA A 217 2.59 0.77 -38.76
CA ALA A 217 1.76 0.02 -39.71
C ALA A 217 2.22 0.14 -41.18
N PRO A 218 2.51 1.33 -41.75
CA PRO A 218 2.98 1.45 -43.13
C PRO A 218 4.28 0.68 -43.44
N PRO A 219 5.38 0.78 -42.66
CA PRO A 219 6.59 0.04 -42.97
C PRO A 219 6.40 -1.47 -42.80
N VAL A 220 5.70 -1.92 -41.75
CA VAL A 220 5.43 -3.35 -41.53
C VAL A 220 4.60 -3.93 -42.68
N THR A 221 3.53 -3.24 -43.09
CA THR A 221 2.69 -3.71 -44.21
C THR A 221 3.43 -3.73 -45.54
N ARG A 222 4.34 -2.77 -45.80
CA ARG A 222 5.20 -2.80 -46.99
C ARG A 222 6.12 -4.03 -47.00
N VAL A 223 6.78 -4.33 -45.89
CA VAL A 223 7.67 -5.50 -45.75
C VAL A 223 6.89 -6.80 -45.95
N LEU A 224 5.69 -6.91 -45.36
CA LEU A 224 4.83 -8.08 -45.52
C LEU A 224 4.36 -8.27 -46.95
N ARG A 225 3.88 -7.20 -47.62
CA ARG A 225 3.43 -7.28 -49.02
C ARG A 225 4.57 -7.60 -49.99
N ALA A 226 5.76 -7.08 -49.72
CA ALA A 226 6.94 -7.35 -50.55
C ALA A 226 7.48 -8.78 -50.40
N HIS A 227 6.97 -9.59 -49.46
CA HIS A 227 7.51 -10.91 -49.13
C HIS A 227 9.03 -10.89 -48.90
N ALA A 228 9.55 -9.76 -48.39
CA ALA A 228 10.98 -9.51 -48.26
C ALA A 228 11.63 -10.30 -47.11
N LEU A 229 10.82 -10.96 -46.28
CA LEU A 229 11.24 -11.75 -45.13
C LEU A 229 10.58 -13.14 -45.18
N PRO A 230 11.30 -14.20 -44.74
CA PRO A 230 10.70 -15.50 -44.49
C PRO A 230 9.44 -15.40 -43.59
N PRO A 231 8.42 -16.25 -43.78
CA PRO A 231 7.18 -16.18 -43.01
C PRO A 231 7.38 -16.17 -41.49
N PHE A 232 8.36 -16.93 -41.00
CA PHE A 232 8.71 -16.96 -39.59
C PHE A 232 9.22 -15.60 -39.08
N THR A 233 10.17 -14.97 -39.76
CA THR A 233 10.77 -13.70 -39.33
C THR A 233 9.80 -12.54 -39.48
N ALA A 234 8.93 -12.58 -40.51
CA ALA A 234 7.79 -11.69 -40.64
C ALA A 234 6.82 -11.80 -39.45
N GLY A 235 6.49 -13.02 -39.02
CA GLY A 235 5.68 -13.26 -37.82
C GLY A 235 6.33 -12.72 -36.55
N VAL A 236 7.64 -12.92 -36.37
CA VAL A 236 8.41 -12.37 -35.23
C VAL A 236 8.40 -10.84 -35.22
N LEU A 237 8.54 -10.19 -36.37
CA LEU A 237 8.47 -8.73 -36.50
C LEU A 237 7.10 -8.20 -36.07
N VAL A 238 6.01 -8.78 -36.60
CA VAL A 238 4.64 -8.38 -36.25
C VAL A 238 4.39 -8.60 -34.77
N GLY A 239 4.80 -9.75 -34.22
CA GLY A 239 4.70 -10.05 -32.79
C GLY A 239 5.46 -9.07 -31.92
N GLY A 240 6.70 -8.72 -32.29
CA GLY A 240 7.53 -7.74 -31.57
C GLY A 240 6.89 -6.35 -31.55
N VAL A 241 6.40 -5.85 -32.69
CA VAL A 241 5.70 -4.57 -32.79
C VAL A 241 4.40 -4.60 -31.97
N ALA A 242 3.62 -5.67 -32.07
CA ALA A 242 2.39 -5.84 -31.30
C ALA A 242 2.64 -5.82 -29.79
N LEU A 243 3.69 -6.50 -29.31
CA LEU A 243 4.08 -6.48 -27.89
C LEU A 243 4.47 -5.08 -27.39
N VAL A 244 5.18 -4.29 -28.21
CA VAL A 244 5.51 -2.90 -27.86
C VAL A 244 4.25 -2.06 -27.71
N VAL A 245 3.33 -2.14 -28.68
CA VAL A 245 2.06 -1.40 -28.64
C VAL A 245 1.22 -1.85 -27.44
N LEU A 246 1.09 -3.16 -27.21
CA LEU A 246 0.36 -3.70 -26.07
C LEU A 246 0.93 -3.24 -24.73
N LEU A 247 2.26 -3.21 -24.59
CA LEU A 247 2.89 -2.74 -23.37
C LEU A 247 2.61 -1.24 -23.14
N LEU A 248 2.75 -0.39 -24.16
CA LEU A 248 2.44 1.04 -24.04
C LEU A 248 0.97 1.27 -23.68
N CYS A 249 0.05 0.58 -24.35
CA CYS A 249 -1.38 0.61 -24.02
C CYS A 249 -1.65 0.16 -22.58
N SER A 250 -1.01 -0.94 -22.15
CA SER A 250 -1.19 -1.47 -20.79
C SER A 250 -0.71 -0.48 -19.73
N VAL A 251 0.45 0.17 -19.94
CA VAL A 251 0.96 1.19 -19.03
C VAL A 251 0.04 2.42 -19.04
N ALA A 252 -0.42 2.87 -20.21
CA ALA A 252 -1.35 4.01 -20.31
C ALA A 252 -2.67 3.73 -19.56
N VAL A 253 -3.26 2.55 -19.75
CA VAL A 253 -4.48 2.12 -19.04
C VAL A 253 -4.22 2.04 -17.54
N PHE A 254 -3.10 1.46 -17.11
CA PHE A 254 -2.74 1.37 -15.69
C PHE A 254 -2.58 2.75 -15.04
N VAL A 255 -1.86 3.66 -15.69
CA VAL A 255 -1.67 5.05 -15.22
C VAL A 255 -3.01 5.79 -15.17
N GLY A 256 -3.81 5.72 -16.24
CA GLY A 256 -5.14 6.33 -16.29
C GLY A 256 -6.08 5.78 -15.22
N TYR A 257 -6.10 4.46 -15.02
CA TYR A 257 -6.85 3.81 -13.93
C TYR A 257 -6.39 4.31 -12.56
N SER A 258 -5.08 4.39 -12.34
CA SER A 258 -4.50 4.82 -11.06
C SER A 258 -4.81 6.28 -10.73
N ALA A 259 -4.92 7.15 -11.73
CA ALA A 259 -5.18 8.57 -11.57
C ALA A 259 -6.68 8.88 -11.45
N LEU A 260 -7.55 8.17 -12.20
CA LEU A 260 -8.97 8.55 -12.32
C LEU A 260 -9.88 7.64 -11.50
N LEU A 261 -9.89 6.35 -11.83
CA LEU A 261 -10.85 5.38 -11.33
C LEU A 261 -10.51 4.91 -9.91
N ARG A 262 -9.23 4.66 -9.62
CA ARG A 262 -8.81 4.12 -8.33
C ARG A 262 -9.11 5.07 -7.17
N PRO A 263 -8.77 6.38 -7.20
CA PRO A 263 -9.06 7.27 -6.08
C PRO A 263 -10.56 7.41 -5.83
N TRP A 264 -11.37 7.44 -6.89
CA TRP A 264 -12.83 7.50 -6.76
C TRP A 264 -13.41 6.22 -6.15
N ARG A 265 -12.95 5.04 -6.59
CA ARG A 265 -13.33 3.75 -5.98
C ARG A 265 -12.93 3.68 -4.52
N LEU A 266 -11.72 4.13 -4.18
CA LEU A 266 -11.22 4.16 -2.82
C LEU A 266 -12.05 5.09 -1.94
N THR A 267 -12.37 6.32 -2.38
CA THR A 267 -13.26 7.25 -1.65
C THR A 267 -14.61 6.60 -1.36
N ARG A 268 -15.25 5.95 -2.34
CA ARG A 268 -16.54 5.27 -2.14
C ARG A 268 -16.46 4.06 -1.18
N ALA A 269 -15.31 3.41 -1.13
CA ALA A 269 -15.05 2.28 -0.24
C ALA A 269 -14.58 2.71 1.16
N THR A 270 -14.27 3.99 1.37
CA THR A 270 -13.82 4.50 2.66
C THR A 270 -14.99 4.67 3.63
N ARG A 271 -14.82 4.21 4.86
CA ARG A 271 -15.73 4.43 5.99
C ARG A 271 -14.92 4.78 7.22
N TYR A 272 -15.37 5.80 7.93
CA TYR A 272 -14.82 6.26 9.20
C TYR A 272 -15.71 5.76 10.33
N PHE A 273 -15.10 5.25 11.39
CA PHE A 273 -15.78 4.88 12.62
C PHE A 273 -14.98 5.41 13.80
N VAL A 274 -15.67 6.02 14.75
CA VAL A 274 -15.12 6.38 16.06
C VAL A 274 -15.88 5.56 17.08
N THR A 275 -15.16 4.77 17.87
CA THR A 275 -15.71 3.97 18.95
C THR A 275 -15.39 4.59 20.30
N ASP A 276 -15.87 4.00 21.38
CA ASP A 276 -15.48 4.38 22.74
C ASP A 276 -13.98 4.20 23.00
N ARG A 277 -13.29 3.27 22.32
CA ARG A 277 -11.87 2.97 22.53
C ARG A 277 -10.92 3.45 21.43
N ARG A 278 -11.34 3.40 20.16
CA ARG A 278 -10.45 3.62 19.00
C ARG A 278 -11.13 4.34 17.84
N VAL A 279 -10.30 4.85 16.96
CA VAL A 279 -10.65 5.33 15.63
C VAL A 279 -10.29 4.27 14.62
N LEU A 280 -11.28 3.91 13.80
CA LEU A 280 -11.12 2.94 12.73
C LEU A 280 -11.41 3.59 11.39
N ILE A 281 -10.52 3.38 10.42
CA ILE A 281 -10.72 3.82 9.04
C ILE A 281 -10.63 2.61 8.14
N ARG A 282 -11.73 2.22 7.51
CA ARG A 282 -11.74 1.15 6.50
C ARG A 282 -11.72 1.77 5.12
N ARG A 283 -10.86 1.29 4.24
CA ARG A 283 -10.78 1.70 2.83
C ARG A 283 -10.57 0.48 1.94
N GLY A 284 -11.67 -0.09 1.46
CA GLY A 284 -11.63 -1.34 0.69
C GLY A 284 -11.11 -2.51 1.52
N SER A 285 -9.95 -3.04 1.13
CA SER A 285 -9.23 -4.13 1.84
C SER A 285 -8.20 -3.61 2.86
N GLU A 286 -8.09 -2.29 3.05
CA GLU A 286 -7.21 -1.70 4.06
C GLU A 286 -8.01 -1.20 5.25
N GLU A 287 -7.44 -1.30 6.43
CA GLU A 287 -8.02 -0.81 7.67
C GLU A 287 -6.95 -0.16 8.53
N LEU A 288 -7.23 1.00 9.09
CA LEU A 288 -6.38 1.68 10.06
C LEU A 288 -7.05 1.61 11.42
N HIS A 289 -6.28 1.21 12.42
CA HIS A 289 -6.67 1.10 13.82
C HIS A 289 -5.80 2.07 14.62
N LEU A 290 -6.42 3.04 15.27
CA LEU A 290 -5.77 4.07 16.07
C LEU A 290 -6.46 4.16 17.43
N ASP A 291 -5.73 3.97 18.52
CA ASP A 291 -6.32 4.10 19.86
C ASP A 291 -6.61 5.58 20.18
N ARG A 292 -7.76 5.86 20.80
CA ARG A 292 -8.18 7.25 21.07
C ARG A 292 -7.26 7.96 22.05
N GLU A 293 -6.68 7.22 23.00
CA GLU A 293 -5.70 7.74 23.95
C GLU A 293 -4.45 8.32 23.28
N ARG A 294 -4.15 7.88 22.05
CA ARG A 294 -3.02 8.37 21.25
C ARG A 294 -3.34 9.67 20.52
N ILE A 295 -4.57 10.17 20.54
CA ILE A 295 -4.94 11.41 19.85
C ILE A 295 -4.70 12.59 20.80
N ALA A 296 -3.78 13.47 20.42
CA ALA A 296 -3.47 14.68 21.18
C ALA A 296 -4.43 15.82 20.86
N TYR A 297 -4.68 16.05 19.58
CA TYR A 297 -5.56 17.10 19.09
C TYR A 297 -6.09 16.79 17.69
N VAL A 298 -7.19 17.45 17.33
CA VAL A 298 -7.83 17.33 16.02
C VAL A 298 -7.76 18.69 15.34
N ILE A 299 -7.18 18.75 14.14
CA ILE A 299 -7.19 19.96 13.32
C ILE A 299 -8.25 19.81 12.24
N THR A 300 -9.18 20.76 12.16
CA THR A 300 -10.17 20.83 11.08
C THR A 300 -9.79 21.90 10.06
N ALA A 301 -9.85 21.59 8.77
CA ALA A 301 -9.68 22.55 7.69
C ALA A 301 -10.81 22.44 6.67
N PRO A 302 -11.35 23.56 6.13
CA PRO A 302 -12.36 23.49 5.07
C PRO A 302 -11.76 22.91 3.79
N LEU A 303 -12.50 22.04 3.10
CA LEU A 303 -12.05 21.41 1.85
C LEU A 303 -11.85 22.45 0.72
N ARG A 304 -12.77 23.41 0.67
CA ARG A 304 -12.76 24.60 -0.18
C ARG A 304 -13.39 25.74 0.61
N GLU A 305 -12.99 26.96 0.29
CA GLU A 305 -13.59 28.16 0.86
C GLU A 305 -15.12 28.15 0.65
N GLY A 306 -15.89 28.34 1.72
CA GLY A 306 -17.35 28.26 1.72
C GLY A 306 -17.98 26.86 1.70
N SER A 307 -17.21 25.77 1.75
CA SER A 307 -17.76 24.41 1.82
C SER A 307 -18.11 24.00 3.25
N SER A 308 -19.24 23.30 3.44
CA SER A 308 -19.59 22.61 4.69
C SER A 308 -18.70 21.39 4.97
N GLN A 309 -18.01 20.87 3.95
CA GLN A 309 -17.13 19.71 4.09
C GLN A 309 -15.79 20.13 4.67
N ARG A 310 -15.37 19.43 5.73
CA ARG A 310 -14.09 19.65 6.41
C ARG A 310 -13.23 18.40 6.42
N ASP A 311 -11.93 18.63 6.39
CA ASP A 311 -10.91 17.63 6.58
C ASP A 311 -10.44 17.67 8.03
N MET A 312 -10.39 16.51 8.68
CA MET A 312 -10.04 16.36 10.09
C MET A 312 -8.74 15.58 10.21
N TRP A 313 -7.68 16.25 10.62
CA TRP A 313 -6.37 15.64 10.82
C TRP A 313 -6.19 15.27 12.29
N LEU A 314 -5.91 14.00 12.57
CA LEU A 314 -5.72 13.49 13.93
C LEU A 314 -4.24 13.57 14.26
N VAL A 315 -3.88 14.46 15.18
CA VAL A 315 -2.50 14.57 15.60
C VAL A 315 -2.25 13.66 16.78
N LEU A 316 -1.19 12.86 16.64
CA LEU A 316 -0.90 11.78 17.56
C LEU A 316 0.13 12.20 18.60
N ASP A 317 -0.12 11.81 19.83
CA ASP A 317 0.84 11.84 20.92
C ASP A 317 1.67 10.56 20.92
N GLY A 318 3.00 10.70 20.90
CA GLY A 318 3.88 9.57 21.12
C GLY A 318 4.14 9.43 22.62
N PRO A 319 4.16 8.22 23.21
CA PRO A 319 4.37 8.04 24.66
C PRO A 319 5.71 8.56 25.22
N GLN A 320 6.63 9.04 24.35
CA GLN A 320 7.87 9.72 24.73
C GLN A 320 8.09 11.03 23.93
N ALA A 321 7.05 11.53 23.28
CA ALA A 321 7.13 12.69 22.42
C ALA A 321 6.90 13.97 23.24
N ARG A 322 7.98 14.63 23.68
CA ARG A 322 7.90 15.99 24.23
C ARG A 322 7.58 17.07 23.17
N ALA A 323 7.09 16.67 21.99
CA ALA A 323 6.73 17.55 20.89
C ALA A 323 5.66 16.89 20.02
N PHE A 324 4.76 17.69 19.46
CA PHE A 324 3.71 17.22 18.57
C PHE A 324 4.31 16.67 17.27
N SER A 325 3.88 15.48 16.84
CA SER A 325 4.31 14.95 15.55
C SER A 325 3.29 15.27 14.46
N PRO A 326 3.59 16.20 13.53
CA PRO A 326 2.79 16.35 12.32
C PRO A 326 2.86 15.10 11.44
N SER A 327 3.75 14.12 11.69
CA SER A 327 3.95 12.98 10.79
C SER A 327 2.75 12.02 10.66
N GLY A 328 1.87 11.96 11.67
CA GLY A 328 0.60 11.22 11.59
C GLY A 328 -0.47 11.96 10.78
N ALA A 329 -0.47 13.29 10.86
CA ALA A 329 -1.48 14.20 10.32
C ALA A 329 -1.01 15.01 9.10
N PHE A 330 0.21 14.84 8.62
CA PHE A 330 0.78 15.59 7.50
C PHE A 330 1.76 14.63 6.83
N GLY A 331 1.22 13.65 6.12
CA GLY A 331 2.00 12.63 5.45
C GLY A 331 2.93 13.19 4.39
N GLY A 332 4.07 12.53 4.23
CA GLY A 332 4.92 12.69 3.06
C GLY A 332 4.22 12.28 1.76
N ALA A 333 4.92 12.45 0.64
CA ALA A 333 4.41 12.49 -0.73
C ALA A 333 3.40 11.41 -1.23
N ASP A 334 3.13 10.35 -0.48
CA ASP A 334 2.23 9.26 -0.89
C ASP A 334 0.77 9.48 -0.42
N GLU A 335 0.02 10.26 -1.21
CA GLU A 335 -1.42 10.54 -1.03
C GLU A 335 -2.31 9.28 -0.98
N GLN A 336 -1.79 8.13 -1.44
CA GLN A 336 -2.51 6.87 -1.45
C GLN A 336 -2.30 6.06 -0.17
N LYS A 337 -1.43 6.49 0.74
CA LYS A 337 -1.26 5.83 2.04
C LYS A 337 -2.51 6.04 2.91
N LEU A 338 -2.93 5.03 3.67
CA LEU A 338 -3.99 5.18 4.65
C LEU A 338 -3.40 5.89 5.88
N MET A 339 -3.98 7.02 6.24
CA MET A 339 -3.48 7.91 7.29
C MET A 339 -4.58 8.18 8.32
N PRO A 340 -4.24 8.53 9.57
CA PRO A 340 -5.20 8.87 10.61
C PRO A 340 -5.80 10.27 10.34
N MET A 341 -6.66 10.35 9.32
CA MET A 341 -7.37 11.56 8.91
C MET A 341 -8.76 11.19 8.36
N PHE A 342 -9.75 12.02 8.66
CA PHE A 342 -11.04 11.98 7.98
C PHE A 342 -11.07 13.05 6.89
N ALA A 343 -11.38 12.65 5.65
CA ALA A 343 -11.43 13.56 4.51
C ALA A 343 -12.88 13.88 4.14
N ALA A 344 -13.15 15.14 3.77
CA ALA A 344 -14.43 15.60 3.24
C ALA A 344 -15.65 15.13 4.06
N VAL A 345 -15.62 15.39 5.37
CA VAL A 345 -16.69 15.08 6.32
C VAL A 345 -17.60 16.29 6.49
N GLU A 346 -18.91 16.09 6.41
CA GLU A 346 -19.91 17.16 6.61
C GLU A 346 -20.17 17.41 8.10
N ASP A 347 -20.28 16.35 8.90
CA ASP A 347 -20.53 16.38 10.35
C ASP A 347 -19.23 16.39 11.17
N ALA A 348 -18.33 17.33 10.85
CA ALA A 348 -17.02 17.42 11.50
C ALA A 348 -17.11 17.89 12.97
N ASP A 349 -18.13 18.69 13.30
CA ASP A 349 -18.29 19.25 14.65
C ASP A 349 -18.68 18.15 15.67
N THR A 350 -19.63 17.27 15.32
CA THR A 350 -19.99 16.11 16.16
C THR A 350 -18.81 15.14 16.30
N ALA A 351 -18.10 14.86 15.20
CA ALA A 351 -16.90 14.03 15.25
C ALA A 351 -15.84 14.60 16.19
N THR A 352 -15.63 15.92 16.14
CA THR A 352 -14.69 16.65 17.01
C THR A 352 -15.13 16.55 18.47
N ALA A 353 -16.42 16.74 18.76
CA ALA A 353 -16.97 16.59 20.11
C ALA A 353 -16.72 15.17 20.66
N VAL A 354 -17.03 14.12 19.88
CA VAL A 354 -16.81 12.72 20.29
C VAL A 354 -15.33 12.43 20.57
N LEU A 355 -14.42 13.00 19.77
CA LEU A 355 -12.96 12.82 19.95
C LEU A 355 -12.39 13.59 21.14
N HIS A 356 -12.94 14.77 21.47
CA HIS A 356 -12.45 15.62 22.57
C HIS A 356 -12.81 15.11 23.97
N VAL A 357 -13.91 14.37 24.14
CA VAL A 357 -14.32 13.80 25.45
C VAL A 357 -13.23 12.92 26.07
N SER A 358 -12.35 12.35 25.24
CA SER A 358 -11.33 11.36 25.64
C SER A 358 -10.32 11.83 26.69
N ARG A 359 -9.98 13.13 26.78
CA ARG A 359 -8.97 13.62 27.76
C ARG A 359 -9.58 14.08 29.09
N ILE A 360 -10.79 14.64 29.09
CA ILE A 360 -11.40 15.21 30.30
C ILE A 360 -11.93 14.10 31.24
N SER A 361 -12.36 12.97 30.68
CA SER A 361 -12.92 11.86 31.46
C SER A 361 -11.87 11.02 32.20
N LEU A 362 -10.62 10.96 31.73
CA LEU A 362 -9.57 10.14 32.33
C LEU A 362 -8.91 10.81 33.55
N THR A 363 -8.80 12.14 33.55
CA THR A 363 -8.33 12.89 34.74
C THR A 363 -9.35 12.87 35.87
N GLY A 364 -10.65 12.95 35.57
CA GLY A 364 -11.69 12.88 36.60
C GLY A 364 -11.85 11.50 37.27
N ALA A 365 -11.53 10.42 36.55
CA ALA A 365 -11.57 9.06 37.12
C ALA A 365 -10.30 8.73 37.94
N ALA A 366 -9.15 9.31 37.60
CA ALA A 366 -7.90 9.15 38.34
C ALA A 366 -7.82 10.01 39.62
N GLU A 367 -8.65 11.06 39.74
CA GLU A 367 -8.84 11.80 41.00
C GLU A 367 -9.91 11.18 41.92
N ALA A 368 -10.68 10.21 41.42
CA ALA A 368 -11.77 9.55 42.15
C ALA A 368 -11.42 8.12 42.63
N ALA A 369 -10.19 7.66 42.40
CA ALA A 369 -9.63 6.39 42.87
C ALA A 369 -8.34 6.67 43.62
#